data_AF-A0A535T6G8-F1
#
_entry.id   AF-A0A535T6G8-F1
#
_cell.length_a   1.000
_cell.length_b   1.000
_cell.length_c   1.000
_cell.angle_alpha   90.00
_cell.angle_beta   90.00
_cell.angle_gamma   90.00
#
_symmetry.space_group_name_H-M   'P 1'
#
loop_
_entity.id
_entity.type
_entity.pdbx_description
1 polymer ?
#
loop_
_entity_poly.entity_id
_entity_poly.type
_entity_poly.pdbx_seq_one_letter_code
_entity_poly.pdbx_strand_id
1 'polypeptide(L)'
;MKRAFAAGFHRADQEELLEPFVQRYFDELLDVWESHSIDEGLMFVRSMYPATIVTQELVDLVNGMLKRDLPGPVRRALLEAQDGTLRELRTREADR
;
A
#
# COMPACT_ATOMS: atom_id res chain seq x y z
N MET A 1 -13.16 0.34 -14.99
CA MET A 1 -11.98 0.73 -15.80
C MET A 1 -10.77 1.06 -14.92
N LYS A 2 -10.86 1.94 -13.91
CA LYS A 2 -9.72 2.32 -13.01
C LYS A 2 -8.99 1.12 -12.34
N ARG A 3 -9.72 0.11 -11.85
CA ARG A 3 -9.12 -1.10 -11.20
C ARG A 3 -8.20 -1.90 -12.11
N ALA A 4 -8.48 -1.98 -13.42
CA ALA A 4 -7.67 -2.76 -14.36
C ALA A 4 -6.30 -2.11 -14.63
N PHE A 5 -6.23 -0.78 -14.58
CA PHE A 5 -4.97 -0.05 -14.72
C PHE A 5 -4.05 -0.25 -13.51
N ALA A 6 -4.60 -0.16 -12.30
CA ALA A 6 -3.83 -0.39 -11.07
C ALA A 6 -3.26 -1.81 -11.00
N ALA A 7 -4.02 -2.82 -11.42
CA ALA A 7 -3.53 -4.20 -11.50
C ALA A 7 -2.33 -4.37 -12.44
N GLY A 8 -2.25 -3.58 -13.52
CA GLY A 8 -1.11 -3.60 -14.46
C GLY A 8 0.11 -2.80 -14.00
N PHE A 9 -0.04 -1.97 -12.97
CA PHE A 9 1.03 -1.14 -12.41
C PHE A 9 1.97 -1.98 -11.53
N HIS A 10 1.42 -2.87 -10.72
CA HIS A 10 2.18 -3.74 -9.84
C HIS A 10 2.60 -5.02 -10.59
N ARG A 11 3.73 -4.97 -11.28
CA ARG A 11 4.33 -6.13 -11.94
C ARG A 11 5.38 -6.76 -11.03
N ALA A 12 5.26 -8.07 -10.82
CA ALA A 12 6.35 -8.85 -10.25
C ALA A 12 7.60 -8.75 -11.12
N ASP A 13 8.78 -8.87 -10.50
CA ASP A 13 10.10 -8.77 -11.13
C ASP A 13 10.44 -7.37 -11.68
N GLN A 14 9.69 -6.34 -11.26
CA GLN A 14 9.90 -4.93 -11.62
C GLN A 14 9.95 -4.04 -10.37
N GLU A 15 10.29 -4.60 -9.21
CA GLU A 15 10.28 -3.92 -7.92
C GLU A 15 11.17 -2.67 -7.93
N GLU A 16 12.37 -2.74 -8.52
CA GLU A 16 13.30 -1.61 -8.64
C GLU A 16 12.67 -0.38 -9.34
N LEU A 17 11.77 -0.60 -10.31
CA LEU A 17 11.06 0.49 -10.98
C LEU A 17 9.92 1.07 -10.14
N LEU A 18 9.41 0.29 -9.18
CA LEU A 18 8.29 0.64 -8.32
C LEU A 18 8.72 1.24 -6.98
N GLU A 19 9.94 0.98 -6.52
CA GLU A 19 10.51 1.55 -5.29
C GLU A 19 10.30 3.08 -5.15
N PRO A 20 10.54 3.90 -6.20
CA PRO A 20 10.33 5.35 -6.11
C PRO A 20 8.86 5.75 -5.86
N PHE A 21 7.91 4.88 -6.17
CA PHE A 21 6.48 5.16 -5.99
C PHE A 21 5.96 4.81 -4.60
N VAL A 22 6.74 4.09 -3.77
CA VAL A 22 6.35 3.74 -2.40
C VAL A 22 6.10 5.00 -1.57
N GLN A 23 7.07 5.92 -1.56
CA GLN A 23 6.94 7.18 -0.83
C GLN A 23 5.77 8.01 -1.38
N ARG A 24 5.67 8.09 -2.71
CA ARG A 24 4.61 8.83 -3.40
C ARG A 24 3.21 8.34 -3.04
N TYR A 25 3.02 7.03 -2.89
CA TYR A 25 1.74 6.47 -2.44
C TYR A 25 1.32 7.06 -1.08
N PHE A 26 2.23 7.13 -0.11
CA PHE A 26 1.93 7.65 1.22
C PHE A 26 1.77 9.17 1.26
N ASP A 27 2.55 9.88 0.44
CA ASP A 27 2.45 11.33 0.30
C ASP A 27 1.09 11.75 -0.26
N GLU A 28 0.57 11.01 -1.26
CA GLU A 28 -0.70 11.33 -1.94
C GLU A 28 -1.94 10.69 -1.29
N LEU A 29 -1.77 9.74 -0.37
CA LEU A 29 -2.87 8.88 0.13
C LEU A 29 -4.06 9.66 0.68
N LEU A 30 -3.79 10.66 1.51
CA LEU A 30 -4.85 11.44 2.18
C LEU A 30 -5.49 12.44 1.23
N ASP A 31 -4.70 13.10 0.39
CA ASP A 31 -5.21 14.02 -0.62
C ASP A 31 -6.18 13.30 -1.58
N VAL A 32 -5.81 12.10 -2.04
CA VAL A 32 -6.68 11.28 -2.88
C VAL A 32 -7.93 10.85 -2.13
N TRP A 33 -7.82 10.48 -0.86
CA TRP A 33 -8.98 10.13 -0.04
C TRP A 33 -9.97 11.29 0.11
N GLU A 34 -9.46 12.48 0.43
CA GLU A 34 -10.28 13.67 0.68
C GLU A 34 -10.93 14.23 -0.59
N SER A 35 -10.27 14.07 -1.75
CA SER A 35 -10.76 14.60 -3.02
C SER A 35 -11.69 13.65 -3.78
N HIS A 36 -12.00 12.46 -3.25
CA HIS A 36 -12.79 11.44 -3.95
C HIS A 36 -13.92 10.87 -3.09
N SER A 37 -14.84 10.15 -3.74
CA SER A 37 -15.84 9.37 -3.01
C SER A 37 -15.18 8.28 -2.15
N ILE A 38 -15.87 7.83 -1.09
CA ILE A 38 -15.40 6.76 -0.20
C ILE A 38 -14.99 5.51 -0.99
N ASP A 39 -15.79 5.12 -1.99
CA ASP A 39 -15.52 3.93 -2.81
C ASP A 39 -14.27 4.09 -3.68
N GLU A 40 -14.06 5.28 -4.25
CA GLU A 40 -12.87 5.58 -5.05
C GLU A 40 -11.60 5.70 -4.19
N GLY A 41 -11.71 6.34 -3.03
CA GLY A 41 -10.62 6.40 -2.06
C GLY A 41 -10.21 5.02 -1.56
N LEU A 42 -11.17 4.16 -1.18
CA LEU A 42 -10.88 2.78 -0.78
C LEU A 42 -10.30 1.95 -1.93
N MET A 43 -10.78 2.16 -3.16
CA MET A 43 -10.20 1.52 -4.34
C MET A 43 -8.73 1.93 -4.49
N PHE A 44 -8.40 3.22 -4.36
CA PHE A 44 -7.01 3.69 -4.42
C PHE A 44 -6.15 3.07 -3.32
N VAL A 45 -6.57 3.16 -2.05
CA VAL A 45 -5.82 2.64 -0.90
C VAL A 45 -5.46 1.17 -1.11
N ARG A 46 -6.41 0.37 -1.59
CA ARG A 46 -6.23 -1.08 -1.79
C ARG A 46 -5.46 -1.44 -3.05
N SER A 47 -5.74 -0.77 -4.16
CA SER A 47 -5.19 -1.14 -5.47
C SER A 47 -3.83 -0.51 -5.78
N MET A 48 -3.45 0.55 -5.07
CA MET A 48 -2.15 1.23 -5.24
C MET A 48 -1.18 0.98 -4.08
N TYR A 49 -1.60 0.24 -3.04
CA TYR A 49 -0.69 -0.16 -1.97
C TYR A 49 0.48 -0.98 -2.57
N PRO A 50 1.75 -0.67 -2.23
CA PRO A 50 2.92 -1.29 -2.87
C PRO A 50 3.21 -2.71 -2.34
N ALA A 51 2.23 -3.62 -2.47
CA ALA A 51 2.28 -4.97 -1.91
C ALA A 51 3.46 -5.83 -2.45
N THR A 52 3.98 -5.52 -3.63
CA THR A 52 5.12 -6.23 -4.23
C THR A 52 6.46 -5.83 -3.60
N ILE A 53 6.53 -4.68 -2.93
CA ILE A 53 7.72 -4.20 -2.22
C ILE A 53 7.68 -4.75 -0.79
N VAL A 54 8.17 -5.97 -0.61
CA VAL A 54 8.11 -6.67 0.67
C VAL A 54 9.39 -6.42 1.46
N THR A 55 9.42 -5.29 2.17
CA THR A 55 10.57 -4.84 2.98
C THR A 55 10.13 -4.36 4.37
N GLN A 56 11.07 -4.30 5.32
CA GLN A 56 10.79 -3.77 6.65
C GLN A 56 10.51 -2.26 6.60
N GLU A 57 11.15 -1.54 5.68
CA GLU A 57 10.96 -0.11 5.45
C GLU A 57 9.51 0.21 5.06
N LEU A 58 8.86 -0.62 4.22
CA LEU A 58 7.44 -0.45 3.91
C LEU A 58 6.57 -0.59 5.16
N VAL A 59 6.84 -1.60 5.99
CA VAL A 59 6.10 -1.82 7.25
C VAL A 59 6.24 -0.59 8.17
N ASP A 60 7.43 -0.02 8.24
CA ASP A 60 7.71 1.17 9.06
C ASP A 60 6.98 2.42 8.55
N LEU A 61 6.89 2.60 7.23
CA LEU A 61 6.08 3.66 6.62
C LEU A 61 4.60 3.51 6.97
N VAL A 62 4.04 2.30 6.87
CA VAL A 62 2.65 2.02 7.25
C VAL A 62 2.44 2.28 8.74
N ASN A 63 3.36 1.85 9.60
CA ASN A 63 3.32 2.13 11.04
C ASN A 63 3.35 3.64 11.32
N GLY A 64 4.15 4.40 10.58
CA GLY A 64 4.18 5.87 10.65
C GLY A 64 2.81 6.48 10.31
N MET A 65 2.18 6.02 9.24
CA MET A 65 0.84 6.48 8.85
C MET A 65 -0.23 6.11 9.87
N LEU A 66 -0.20 4.89 10.42
CA LEU A 66 -1.18 4.41 11.41
C LEU A 66 -1.13 5.14 12.76
N LYS A 67 -0.06 5.90 13.04
CA LYS A 67 0.05 6.80 14.20
C LYS A 67 -0.71 8.12 14.00
N ARG A 68 -1.06 8.47 12.76
CA ARG A 68 -1.85 9.67 12.44
C ARG A 68 -3.34 9.42 12.69
N ASP A 69 -4.11 10.50 12.78
CA ASP A 69 -5.56 10.41 12.78
C ASP A 69 -6.03 10.16 11.34
N LEU A 70 -6.34 8.90 11.04
CA LEU A 70 -6.78 8.45 9.71
C LEU A 70 -8.27 8.14 9.72
N PRO A 71 -8.99 8.41 8.61
CA PRO A 71 -10.35 7.93 8.42
C PRO A 71 -10.42 6.41 8.67
N GLY A 72 -11.41 5.97 9.45
CA GLY A 72 -11.56 4.56 9.87
C GLY A 72 -11.43 3.54 8.73
N PRO A 73 -12.08 3.74 7.56
CA PRO A 73 -11.94 2.85 6.41
C PRO A 73 -10.51 2.78 5.85
N VAL A 74 -9.79 3.90 5.78
CA VAL A 74 -8.38 3.97 5.32
C VAL A 74 -7.48 3.24 6.32
N ARG A 75 -7.64 3.54 7.61
CA ARG A 75 -6.88 2.89 8.68
C ARG A 75 -7.00 1.37 8.63
N ARG A 76 -8.23 0.87 8.48
CA ARG A 76 -8.49 -0.58 8.36
C ARG A 76 -7.83 -1.17 7.13
N ALA A 77 -7.94 -0.52 5.97
CA ALA A 77 -7.34 -1.01 4.73
C ALA A 77 -5.80 -1.06 4.82
N LEU A 78 -5.15 -0.08 5.44
CA LEU A 78 -3.71 -0.10 5.68
C LEU A 78 -3.28 -1.22 6.64
N LEU A 79 -4.06 -1.48 7.70
CA LEU A 79 -3.78 -2.61 8.60
C LEU A 79 -3.88 -3.97 7.89
N GLU A 80 -4.92 -4.16 7.08
CA GLU A 80 -5.09 -5.37 6.28
C GLU A 80 -3.93 -5.56 5.29
N ALA A 81 -3.51 -4.48 4.62
CA ALA A 81 -2.39 -4.51 3.69
C ALA A 81 -1.04 -4.80 4.37
N GLN A 82 -0.78 -4.20 5.54
CA GLN A 82 0.42 -4.44 6.33
C GLN A 82 0.51 -5.88 6.82
N ASP A 83 -0.60 -6.49 7.26
CA ASP A 83 -0.64 -7.90 7.65
C ASP A 83 -0.23 -8.81 6.48
N GLY A 84 -0.65 -8.48 5.25
CA GLY A 84 -0.17 -9.13 4.03
C GLY A 84 1.35 -9.04 3.86
N THR A 85 1.92 -7.83 3.95
CA THR A 85 3.37 -7.62 3.86
C THR A 85 4.16 -8.36 4.95
N LEU A 86 3.68 -8.34 6.20
CA LEU A 86 4.30 -9.02 7.33
C LEU A 86 4.26 -10.55 7.21
N ARG A 87 3.21 -11.11 6.61
CA ARG A 87 3.16 -12.54 6.28
C ARG A 87 4.20 -12.88 5.23
N GLU A 88 4.29 -12.08 4.18
CA GLU A 88 5.23 -12.32 3.08
C GLU A 88 6.70 -12.18 3.52
N LEU A 89 7.02 -11.23 4.41
CA LEU A 89 8.35 -11.13 5.03
C LEU A 89 8.72 -12.43 5.76
N ARG A 90 7.81 -12.96 6.60
CA ARG A 90 8.04 -14.21 7.33
C ARG A 90 8.21 -15.40 6.40
N THR A 91 7.47 -15.46 5.29
CA THR A 91 7.65 -16.49 4.26
C THR A 91 9.06 -16.43 3.67
N ARG A 92 9.51 -15.24 3.25
CA ARG A 92 10.85 -15.03 2.67
C ARG A 92 11.99 -15.35 3.63
N GLU A 93 11.79 -15.12 4.93
CA GLU A 93 12.76 -15.50 5.96
C GLU A 93 12.83 -17.02 6.16
N ALA A 94 11.69 -17.72 6.08
CA ALA A 94 11.64 -19.18 6.24
C ALA A 94 12.15 -19.95 5.01
N ASP A 95 12.06 -19.36 3.82
CA ASP A 95 12.55 -19.94 2.56
C ASP A 95 14.08 -19.78 2.35
N ARG A 96 14.77 -19.04 3.24
CA ARG A 96 16.23 -18.86 3.24
C ARG A 96 16.95 -19.94 4.03
#